data_AF-A0A389MKP9-F1
#
_entry.id   AF-A0A389MKP9-F1
#
_cell.length_a   1.000
_cell.length_b   1.000
_cell.length_c   1.000
_cell.angle_alpha   90.00
_cell.angle_beta   90.00
_cell.angle_gamma   90.00
#
_symmetry.space_group_name_H-M   'P 1'
#
loop_
_entity.id
_entity.type
_entity.pdbx_description
1 polymer ?
#
loop_
_entity_poly.entity_id
_entity_poly.type
_entity_poly.pdbx_seq_one_letter_code
_entity_poly.pdbx_strand_id
1 'polypeptide(L)'
;MTAIFPPPSSAAAERLLSPEELEAALREIGAKRYHNLHPFHRLLHDGKLSKDQVRAWALNRYYYQAMIPVKDAALLARLPEASLRRVWRQRIVDHDGDHEGDGGIERWLKLAEGVGFERDYVLSTKGILSATRFSVDAYVHFVSERSLLEAIASSLTEMFSPTIISERVAGMLKNYDFITKETLAYFDKRLTQAPRDADFALDYVKRHAVTPEQQRAAMDALTFKCNVLWTQLDALYFAYVAPGMVPPDAWQPGEGLVPEKAVAPAAGAAGTGGIGAGDVPRLPRGVRMRFDEVRKKHVLLAPERTFDLDDNAVAVLTLVDGQRSVADIAARLAETYNADRAVIEADILVMLNDLATKRVLER
;
A
#
# COMPACT_ATOMS: atom_id res chain seq x y z
N MET A 1 27.33 -16.79 -48.05
CA MET A 1 25.99 -17.29 -47.69
C MET A 1 25.34 -16.27 -46.77
N THR A 2 24.55 -15.36 -47.32
CA THR A 2 23.76 -14.38 -46.56
C THR A 2 22.37 -14.98 -46.37
N ALA A 3 22.09 -15.48 -45.16
CA ALA A 3 20.76 -15.96 -44.84
C ALA A 3 19.79 -14.77 -44.79
N ILE A 4 18.80 -14.77 -45.69
CA ILE A 4 17.69 -13.82 -45.67
C ILE A 4 16.74 -14.29 -44.57
N PHE A 5 16.73 -13.59 -43.43
CA PHE A 5 15.71 -13.80 -42.41
C PHE A 5 14.40 -13.17 -42.89
N PRO A 6 13.29 -13.93 -42.98
CA PRO A 6 12.00 -13.33 -43.30
C PRO A 6 11.59 -12.37 -42.17
N PRO A 7 10.95 -11.23 -42.48
CA PRO A 7 10.40 -10.36 -41.45
C PRO A 7 9.37 -11.13 -40.62
N PRO A 8 9.26 -10.88 -39.31
CA PRO A 8 8.24 -11.51 -38.49
C PRO A 8 6.86 -11.18 -39.09
N SER A 9 6.07 -12.24 -39.35
CA SER A 9 4.72 -12.14 -39.90
C SER A 9 3.85 -11.23 -39.02
N SER A 10 3.45 -10.06 -39.54
CA SER A 10 2.54 -9.11 -38.90
C SER A 10 1.06 -9.46 -39.09
N ALA A 11 0.74 -10.58 -39.74
CA ALA A 11 -0.60 -10.87 -40.26
C ALA A 11 -1.69 -11.07 -39.19
N ALA A 12 -1.34 -11.14 -37.89
CA ALA A 12 -2.32 -11.21 -36.81
C ALA A 12 -2.76 -9.83 -36.28
N ALA A 13 -2.21 -8.71 -36.80
CA ALA A 13 -2.37 -7.38 -36.21
C ALA A 13 -3.36 -6.44 -36.93
N GLU A 14 -4.05 -6.87 -37.98
CA GLU A 14 -4.69 -5.96 -38.95
C GLU A 14 -6.24 -5.98 -38.99
N ARG A 15 -6.92 -6.66 -38.05
CA ARG A 15 -8.39 -6.62 -38.00
C ARG A 15 -8.89 -5.59 -37.00
N LEU A 16 -9.82 -4.75 -37.44
CA LEU A 16 -10.58 -3.88 -36.55
C LEU A 16 -11.44 -4.72 -35.60
N LEU A 17 -11.24 -4.54 -34.30
CA LEU A 17 -12.02 -5.19 -33.24
C LEU A 17 -13.39 -4.52 -33.10
N SER A 18 -14.42 -5.31 -32.77
CA SER A 18 -15.69 -4.73 -32.32
C SER A 18 -15.50 -3.96 -31.00
N PRO A 19 -16.44 -3.07 -30.61
CA PRO A 19 -16.38 -2.39 -29.32
C PRO A 19 -16.24 -3.35 -28.12
N GLU A 20 -16.90 -4.51 -28.16
CA GLU A 20 -16.85 -5.55 -27.13
C GLU A 20 -15.50 -6.26 -27.13
N GLU A 21 -14.96 -6.61 -28.31
CA GLU A 21 -13.63 -7.22 -28.45
C GLU A 21 -12.53 -6.26 -27.97
N LEU A 22 -12.65 -4.96 -28.25
CA LEU A 22 -11.72 -3.93 -27.78
C LEU A 22 -11.76 -3.79 -26.26
N GLU A 23 -12.95 -3.77 -25.65
CA GLU A 23 -13.06 -3.76 -24.18
C GLU A 23 -12.43 -5.01 -23.56
N ALA A 24 -12.70 -6.19 -24.11
CA ALA A 24 -12.11 -7.44 -23.64
C ALA A 24 -10.57 -7.38 -23.69
N ALA A 25 -10.00 -6.88 -24.79
CA ALA A 25 -8.56 -6.71 -24.94
C ALA A 25 -7.97 -5.70 -23.93
N LEU A 26 -8.65 -4.57 -23.69
CA LEU A 26 -8.25 -3.59 -22.68
C LEU A 26 -8.29 -4.19 -21.25
N ARG A 27 -9.31 -4.98 -20.93
CA ARG A 27 -9.41 -5.68 -19.63
C ARG A 27 -8.34 -6.76 -19.47
N GLU A 28 -7.97 -7.45 -20.53
CA GLU A 28 -6.89 -8.45 -20.52
C GLU A 28 -5.53 -7.82 -20.17
N ILE A 29 -5.26 -6.59 -20.61
CA ILE A 29 -4.06 -5.84 -20.20
C ILE A 29 -4.04 -5.65 -18.68
N GLY A 30 -5.17 -5.25 -18.08
CA GLY A 30 -5.30 -5.12 -16.63
C GLY A 30 -5.06 -6.44 -15.90
N ALA A 31 -5.70 -7.52 -16.39
CA ALA A 31 -5.56 -8.86 -15.82
C ALA A 31 -4.11 -9.38 -15.81
N LYS A 32 -3.26 -8.91 -16.74
CA LYS A 32 -1.85 -9.34 -16.85
C LYS A 32 -0.85 -8.36 -16.27
N ARG A 33 -1.16 -7.06 -16.23
CA ARG A 33 -0.16 -6.00 -15.97
C ARG A 33 -0.58 -4.98 -14.93
N TYR A 34 -1.79 -5.07 -14.38
CA TYR A 34 -2.16 -4.13 -13.33
C TYR A 34 -1.36 -4.41 -12.05
N HIS A 35 -1.07 -3.33 -11.31
CA HIS A 35 -0.07 -3.36 -10.26
C HIS A 35 -0.47 -4.15 -9.00
N ASN A 36 -1.71 -4.66 -8.93
CA ASN A 36 -2.11 -5.59 -7.86
C ASN A 36 -1.33 -6.92 -7.93
N LEU A 37 -0.78 -7.26 -9.11
CA LEU A 37 0.03 -8.44 -9.34
C LEU A 37 1.48 -8.27 -8.87
N HIS A 38 1.93 -7.03 -8.62
CA HIS A 38 3.30 -6.75 -8.28
C HIS A 38 3.68 -7.32 -6.89
N PRO A 39 4.88 -7.91 -6.70
CA PRO A 39 5.31 -8.47 -5.42
C PRO A 39 5.19 -7.50 -4.23
N PHE A 40 5.61 -6.24 -4.39
CA PHE A 40 5.41 -5.18 -3.39
C PHE A 40 3.95 -5.03 -2.97
N HIS A 41 3.00 -5.04 -3.93
CA HIS A 41 1.59 -4.91 -3.62
C HIS A 41 1.06 -6.14 -2.87
N ARG A 42 1.53 -7.34 -3.22
CA ARG A 42 1.19 -8.58 -2.50
C ARG A 42 1.68 -8.53 -1.05
N LEU A 43 2.92 -8.08 -0.82
CA LEU A 43 3.45 -7.89 0.53
C LEU A 43 2.62 -6.87 1.32
N LEU A 44 2.26 -5.74 0.70
CA LEU A 44 1.42 -4.72 1.33
C LEU A 44 0.07 -5.33 1.76
N HIS A 45 -0.61 -6.00 0.83
CA HIS A 45 -1.91 -6.62 1.07
C HIS A 45 -1.86 -7.70 2.16
N ASP A 46 -0.86 -8.56 2.10
CA ASP A 46 -0.73 -9.72 3.00
C ASP A 46 -0.21 -9.36 4.39
N GLY A 47 0.04 -8.08 4.69
CA GLY A 47 0.53 -7.66 6.00
C GLY A 47 2.01 -7.91 6.24
N LYS A 48 2.79 -8.08 5.18
CA LYS A 48 4.18 -8.53 5.26
C LYS A 48 5.19 -7.39 5.12
N LEU A 49 4.73 -6.15 4.96
CA LEU A 49 5.62 -5.00 4.95
C LEU A 49 5.89 -4.52 6.39
N SER A 50 7.10 -4.02 6.63
CA SER A 50 7.40 -3.27 7.85
C SER A 50 6.69 -1.91 7.85
N LYS A 51 6.60 -1.26 9.02
CA LYS A 51 6.08 0.11 9.13
C LYS A 51 6.83 1.08 8.21
N ASP A 52 8.15 0.95 8.10
CA ASP A 52 8.97 1.81 7.22
C ASP A 52 8.74 1.53 5.73
N GLN A 53 8.48 0.28 5.34
CA GLN A 53 8.08 -0.03 3.97
C GLN A 53 6.71 0.55 3.62
N VAL A 54 5.75 0.54 4.57
CA VAL A 54 4.45 1.19 4.39
C VAL A 54 4.60 2.72 4.36
N ARG A 55 5.47 3.31 5.19
CA ARG A 55 5.82 4.74 5.16
C ARG A 55 6.38 5.16 3.80
N ALA A 56 7.40 4.45 3.31
CA ALA A 56 7.98 4.72 2.01
C ALA A 56 6.94 4.65 0.88
N TRP A 57 6.06 3.65 0.92
CA TRP A 57 4.95 3.54 -0.02
C TRP A 57 3.99 4.72 0.06
N ALA A 58 3.55 5.11 1.27
CA ALA A 58 2.62 6.21 1.46
C ALA A 58 3.21 7.54 0.96
N LEU A 59 4.46 7.84 1.29
CA LEU A 59 5.18 9.04 0.86
C LEU A 59 5.33 9.11 -0.67
N ASN A 60 5.70 8.01 -1.32
CA ASN A 60 5.84 7.97 -2.78
C ASN A 60 4.49 8.01 -3.49
N ARG A 61 3.48 7.31 -2.96
CA ARG A 61 2.15 7.28 -3.54
C ARG A 61 1.45 8.64 -3.42
N TYR A 62 1.74 9.41 -2.37
CA TYR A 62 1.29 10.79 -2.26
C TYR A 62 1.68 11.63 -3.49
N TYR A 63 2.94 11.55 -3.96
CA TYR A 63 3.37 12.30 -5.15
C TYR A 63 2.58 11.92 -6.41
N TYR A 64 2.38 10.62 -6.66
CA TYR A 64 1.54 10.17 -7.77
C TYR A 64 0.13 10.79 -7.70
N GLN A 65 -0.47 10.81 -6.50
CA GLN A 65 -1.82 11.33 -6.28
C GLN A 65 -1.91 12.84 -6.42
N ALA A 66 -0.92 13.58 -5.90
CA ALA A 66 -0.82 15.03 -6.02
C ALA A 66 -0.65 15.48 -7.48
N MET A 67 -0.04 14.65 -8.33
CA MET A 67 0.17 14.94 -9.75
C MET A 67 -0.99 14.52 -10.66
N ILE A 68 -2.00 13.78 -10.17
CA ILE A 68 -3.19 13.45 -10.97
C ILE A 68 -3.96 14.70 -11.46
N PRO A 69 -4.30 15.69 -10.62
CA PRO A 69 -4.98 16.90 -11.10
C PRO A 69 -4.11 17.72 -12.05
N VAL A 70 -2.78 17.73 -11.90
CA VAL A 70 -1.85 18.35 -12.87
C VAL A 70 -1.96 17.67 -14.23
N LYS A 71 -1.89 16.33 -14.25
CA LYS A 71 -2.09 15.51 -15.44
C LYS A 71 -3.47 15.74 -16.07
N ASP A 72 -4.52 15.80 -15.24
CA ASP A 72 -5.89 16.02 -15.72
C ASP A 72 -6.12 17.44 -16.24
N ALA A 73 -5.45 18.46 -15.68
CA ALA A 73 -5.46 19.83 -16.19
C ALA A 73 -4.75 19.92 -17.55
N ALA A 74 -3.61 19.24 -17.71
CA ALA A 74 -2.90 19.16 -18.99
C ALA A 74 -3.77 18.52 -20.09
N LEU A 75 -4.49 17.44 -19.77
CA LEU A 75 -5.45 16.82 -20.70
C LEU A 75 -6.66 17.72 -20.95
N LEU A 76 -7.21 18.35 -19.91
CA LEU A 76 -8.35 19.28 -20.00
C LEU A 76 -8.07 20.43 -20.99
N ALA A 77 -6.84 20.96 -20.98
CA ALA A 77 -6.40 22.02 -21.90
C ALA A 77 -6.42 21.60 -23.38
N ARG A 78 -6.39 20.28 -23.66
CA ARG A 78 -6.39 19.71 -25.02
C ARG A 78 -7.77 19.30 -25.51
N LEU A 79 -8.79 19.32 -24.65
CA LEU A 79 -10.15 18.90 -25.02
C LEU A 79 -10.84 19.96 -25.89
N PRO A 80 -11.20 19.64 -27.14
CA PRO A 80 -11.73 20.63 -28.08
C PRO A 80 -13.14 21.10 -27.67
N GLU A 81 -13.94 20.21 -27.09
CA GLU A 81 -15.34 20.49 -26.80
C GLU A 81 -15.61 20.80 -25.32
N ALA A 82 -16.51 21.74 -25.07
CA ALA A 82 -16.97 22.07 -23.72
C ALA A 82 -17.71 20.90 -23.04
N SER A 83 -18.38 20.05 -23.82
CA SER A 83 -18.99 18.78 -23.35
C SER A 83 -17.96 17.89 -22.65
N LEU A 84 -16.84 17.63 -23.32
CA LEU A 84 -15.73 16.82 -22.79
C LEU A 84 -15.09 17.51 -21.58
N ARG A 85 -14.85 18.83 -21.65
CA ARG A 85 -14.28 19.58 -20.52
C ARG A 85 -15.17 19.56 -19.28
N ARG A 86 -16.50 19.63 -19.44
CA ARG A 86 -17.45 19.54 -18.31
C ARG A 86 -17.40 18.19 -17.61
N VAL A 87 -17.17 17.10 -18.35
CA VAL A 87 -17.01 15.76 -17.76
C VAL A 87 -15.63 15.63 -17.11
N TRP A 88 -14.56 15.97 -17.85
CA TRP A 88 -13.19 15.72 -17.40
C TRP A 88 -12.79 16.55 -16.17
N ARG A 89 -13.28 17.79 -16.05
CA ARG A 89 -12.96 18.66 -14.91
C ARG A 89 -13.37 18.08 -13.56
N GLN A 90 -14.36 17.17 -13.53
CA GLN A 90 -14.80 16.56 -12.28
C GLN A 90 -13.68 15.74 -11.62
N ARG A 91 -12.74 15.21 -12.40
CA ARG A 91 -11.55 14.52 -11.87
C ARG A 91 -10.68 15.46 -11.04
N ILE A 92 -10.53 16.71 -11.48
CA ILE A 92 -9.76 17.75 -10.76
C ILE A 92 -10.50 18.13 -9.48
N VAL A 93 -11.80 18.44 -9.58
CA VAL A 93 -12.65 18.74 -8.41
C VAL A 93 -12.59 17.62 -7.37
N ASP A 94 -12.69 16.36 -7.80
CA ASP A 94 -12.63 15.20 -6.90
C ASP A 94 -11.27 15.05 -6.18
N HIS A 95 -10.16 15.48 -6.81
CA HIS A 95 -8.82 15.41 -6.24
C HIS A 95 -8.47 16.62 -5.36
N ASP A 96 -8.82 17.82 -5.80
CA ASP A 96 -8.46 19.07 -5.13
C ASP A 96 -9.46 19.48 -4.05
N GLY A 97 -10.73 19.09 -4.18
CA GLY A 97 -11.81 19.53 -3.31
C GLY A 97 -12.27 20.96 -3.59
N ASP A 98 -13.23 21.43 -2.80
CA ASP A 98 -13.80 22.79 -2.93
C ASP A 98 -13.08 23.84 -2.05
N HIS A 99 -12.27 23.38 -1.09
CA HIS A 99 -11.47 24.21 -0.19
C HIS A 99 -10.29 23.42 0.39
N GLU A 100 -9.34 24.09 1.02
CA GLU A 100 -8.21 23.43 1.70
C GLU A 100 -8.71 22.42 2.75
N GLY A 101 -8.09 21.24 2.79
CA GLY A 101 -8.51 20.14 3.66
C GLY A 101 -9.66 19.29 3.10
N ASP A 102 -10.10 19.54 1.87
CA ASP A 102 -11.03 18.67 1.14
C ASP A 102 -10.31 17.93 -0.01
N GLY A 103 -11.05 17.10 -0.75
CA GLY A 103 -10.57 16.43 -1.94
C GLY A 103 -9.93 15.07 -1.68
N GLY A 104 -9.39 14.49 -2.75
CA GLY A 104 -8.67 13.23 -2.73
C GLY A 104 -7.21 13.38 -2.27
N ILE A 105 -6.57 14.52 -2.51
CA ILE A 105 -5.16 14.74 -2.11
C ILE A 105 -5.03 14.81 -0.60
N GLU A 106 -5.93 15.54 0.09
CA GLU A 106 -5.92 15.64 1.55
C GLU A 106 -5.93 14.27 2.22
N ARG A 107 -6.65 13.33 1.62
CA ARG A 107 -6.76 11.97 2.14
C ARG A 107 -5.45 11.20 2.09
N TRP A 108 -4.65 11.42 1.06
CA TRP A 108 -3.30 10.84 0.97
C TRP A 108 -2.33 11.52 1.94
N LEU A 109 -2.52 12.82 2.23
CA LEU A 109 -1.79 13.49 3.32
C LEU A 109 -2.15 12.86 4.67
N LYS A 110 -3.44 12.63 4.95
CA LYS A 110 -3.90 11.97 6.19
C LYS A 110 -3.33 10.56 6.34
N LEU A 111 -3.20 9.79 5.25
CA LEU A 111 -2.53 8.50 5.29
C LEU A 111 -1.05 8.64 5.69
N ALA A 112 -0.32 9.58 5.08
CA ALA A 112 1.09 9.80 5.38
C ALA A 112 1.30 10.30 6.82
N GLU A 113 0.44 11.21 7.30
CA GLU A 113 0.38 11.65 8.70
C GLU A 113 0.07 10.46 9.63
N GLY A 114 -0.87 9.58 9.25
CA GLY A 114 -1.25 8.40 10.03
C GLY A 114 -0.11 7.38 10.21
N VAL A 115 0.84 7.32 9.28
CA VAL A 115 2.06 6.51 9.42
C VAL A 115 3.23 7.28 10.06
N GLY A 116 3.00 8.52 10.48
CA GLY A 116 3.89 9.31 11.34
C GLY A 116 4.67 10.43 10.65
N PHE A 117 4.43 10.73 9.37
CA PHE A 117 5.12 11.85 8.73
C PHE A 117 4.61 13.22 9.19
N GLU A 118 5.52 14.19 9.27
CA GLU A 118 5.17 15.60 9.28
C GLU A 118 4.55 16.00 7.94
N ARG A 119 3.44 16.72 7.98
CA ARG A 119 2.70 17.16 6.79
C ARG A 119 3.60 17.92 5.80
N ASP A 120 4.41 18.85 6.29
CA ASP A 120 5.30 19.66 5.46
C ASP A 120 6.38 18.84 4.76
N TYR A 121 6.86 17.75 5.41
CA TYR A 121 7.81 16.84 4.77
C TYR A 121 7.18 16.12 3.58
N VAL A 122 5.93 15.64 3.73
CA VAL A 122 5.17 15.00 2.65
C VAL A 122 4.91 15.97 1.51
N LEU A 123 4.41 17.18 1.83
CA LEU A 123 4.15 18.26 0.87
C LEU A 123 5.43 18.67 0.11
N SER A 124 6.59 18.62 0.76
CA SER A 124 7.85 19.01 0.13
C SER A 124 8.30 18.06 -0.99
N THR A 125 7.83 16.80 -0.97
CA THR A 125 8.26 15.73 -1.88
C THR A 125 9.76 15.42 -1.86
N LYS A 126 10.52 15.96 -0.89
CA LYS A 126 11.99 15.85 -0.88
C LYS A 126 12.49 14.41 -0.77
N GLY A 127 11.80 13.57 -0.01
CA GLY A 127 12.18 12.16 0.22
C GLY A 127 11.60 11.15 -0.76
N ILE A 128 10.93 11.57 -1.85
CA ILE A 128 10.39 10.59 -2.81
C ILE A 128 11.51 9.96 -3.66
N LEU A 129 11.30 8.73 -4.12
CA LEU A 129 12.22 8.09 -5.05
C LEU A 129 12.21 8.83 -6.40
N SER A 130 13.39 9.04 -6.98
CA SER A 130 13.53 9.61 -8.32
C SER A 130 12.74 8.82 -9.38
N ALA A 131 12.71 7.49 -9.28
CA ALA A 131 11.92 6.65 -10.18
C ALA A 131 10.41 6.92 -10.07
N THR A 132 9.90 7.22 -8.87
CA THR A 132 8.51 7.68 -8.70
C THR A 132 8.30 8.99 -9.42
N ARG A 133 9.22 9.96 -9.23
CA ARG A 133 9.17 11.26 -9.91
C ARG A 133 9.13 11.10 -11.42
N PHE A 134 10.11 10.40 -12.00
CA PHE A 134 10.20 10.20 -13.44
C PHE A 134 9.01 9.43 -14.03
N SER A 135 8.51 8.41 -13.34
CA SER A 135 7.34 7.63 -13.81
C SER A 135 6.08 8.49 -13.85
N VAL A 136 5.88 9.31 -12.80
CA VAL A 136 4.73 10.21 -12.71
C VAL A 136 4.84 11.35 -13.71
N ASP A 137 6.01 11.97 -13.85
CA ASP A 137 6.24 13.05 -14.81
C ASP A 137 6.08 12.55 -16.25
N ALA A 138 6.52 11.33 -16.56
CA ALA A 138 6.27 10.68 -17.85
C ALA A 138 4.77 10.56 -18.15
N TYR A 139 3.92 10.33 -17.15
CA TYR A 139 2.48 10.29 -17.34
C TYR A 139 1.89 11.67 -17.66
N VAL A 140 2.38 12.74 -17.01
CA VAL A 140 1.99 14.13 -17.33
C VAL A 140 2.40 14.50 -18.76
N HIS A 141 3.63 14.18 -19.17
CA HIS A 141 4.11 14.41 -20.53
C HIS A 141 3.31 13.59 -21.56
N PHE A 142 3.05 12.31 -21.28
CA PHE A 142 2.29 11.44 -22.19
C PHE A 142 0.92 12.03 -22.55
N VAL A 143 0.15 12.48 -21.56
CA VAL A 143 -1.18 13.07 -21.83
C VAL A 143 -1.11 14.45 -22.50
N SER A 144 0.03 15.13 -22.41
CA SER A 144 0.26 16.42 -23.05
C SER A 144 0.68 16.27 -24.52
N GLU A 145 1.38 15.19 -24.85
CA GLU A 145 2.10 15.04 -26.13
C GLU A 145 1.46 14.03 -27.09
N ARG A 146 0.87 12.93 -26.60
CA ARG A 146 0.29 11.87 -27.46
C ARG A 146 -1.06 12.25 -28.04
N SER A 147 -1.66 11.42 -28.88
CA SER A 147 -3.01 11.71 -29.39
C SER A 147 -4.02 11.81 -28.23
N LEU A 148 -5.13 12.53 -28.44
CA LEU A 148 -6.17 12.63 -27.42
C LEU A 148 -6.76 11.26 -27.06
N LEU A 149 -6.84 10.35 -28.03
CA LEU A 149 -7.26 8.97 -27.82
C LEU A 149 -6.33 8.24 -26.83
N GLU A 150 -5.01 8.31 -27.05
CA GLU A 150 -4.03 7.70 -26.15
C GLU A 150 -4.07 8.33 -24.76
N ALA A 151 -4.18 9.67 -24.68
CA ALA A 151 -4.27 10.39 -23.42
C ALA A 151 -5.49 9.94 -22.59
N ILE A 152 -6.66 9.80 -23.20
CA ILE A 152 -7.87 9.30 -22.52
C ILE A 152 -7.74 7.80 -22.20
N ALA A 153 -7.24 6.98 -23.14
CA ALA A 153 -7.07 5.53 -22.92
C ALA A 153 -6.13 5.22 -21.74
N SER A 154 -5.12 6.06 -21.50
CA SER A 154 -4.20 5.91 -20.37
C SER A 154 -4.87 6.06 -18.98
N SER A 155 -6.11 6.58 -18.88
CA SER A 155 -6.85 6.61 -17.62
C SER A 155 -7.54 5.27 -17.30
N LEU A 156 -7.68 4.37 -18.27
CA LEU A 156 -8.50 3.15 -18.18
C LEU A 156 -8.05 2.12 -17.13
N THR A 157 -6.88 2.31 -16.50
CA THR A 157 -6.55 1.57 -15.26
C THR A 157 -7.61 1.71 -14.15
N GLU A 158 -8.47 2.73 -14.23
CA GLU A 158 -9.59 2.93 -13.32
C GLU A 158 -10.63 1.80 -13.38
N MET A 159 -10.73 1.07 -14.50
CA MET A 159 -11.57 -0.14 -14.60
C MET A 159 -11.20 -1.21 -13.57
N PHE A 160 -9.95 -1.18 -13.07
CA PHE A 160 -9.40 -2.18 -12.14
C PHE A 160 -9.30 -1.63 -10.70
N SER A 161 -9.63 -0.35 -10.49
CA SER A 161 -9.45 0.33 -9.20
C SER A 161 -10.41 -0.13 -8.09
N PRO A 162 -11.70 -0.45 -8.34
CA PRO A 162 -12.61 -0.85 -7.27
C PRO A 162 -12.15 -2.11 -6.53
N THR A 163 -11.79 -3.17 -7.27
CA THR A 163 -11.35 -4.45 -6.68
C THR A 163 -10.11 -4.26 -5.80
N ILE A 164 -9.08 -3.57 -6.31
CA ILE A 164 -7.84 -3.36 -5.57
C ILE A 164 -8.03 -2.47 -4.34
N ILE A 165 -8.94 -1.49 -4.39
CA ILE A 165 -9.22 -0.62 -3.25
C ILE A 165 -9.87 -1.44 -2.13
N SER A 166 -10.89 -2.25 -2.46
CA SER A 166 -11.55 -3.11 -1.48
C SER A 166 -10.58 -4.12 -0.86
N GLU A 167 -9.76 -4.79 -1.68
CA GLU A 167 -8.72 -5.71 -1.21
C GLU A 167 -7.71 -5.00 -0.29
N ARG A 168 -7.20 -3.83 -0.70
CA ARG A 168 -6.20 -3.09 0.07
C ARG A 168 -6.73 -2.59 1.40
N VAL A 169 -7.93 -2.02 1.44
CA VAL A 169 -8.56 -1.54 2.69
C VAL A 169 -8.71 -2.69 3.67
N ALA A 170 -9.26 -3.81 3.22
CA ALA A 170 -9.45 -4.99 4.06
C ALA A 170 -8.12 -5.57 4.57
N GLY A 171 -7.13 -5.70 3.68
CA GLY A 171 -5.79 -6.20 4.04
C GLY A 171 -5.05 -5.29 5.01
N MET A 172 -5.04 -3.98 4.77
CA MET A 172 -4.32 -3.03 5.61
C MET A 172 -4.91 -2.95 7.02
N LEU A 173 -6.24 -2.86 7.17
CA LEU A 173 -6.89 -2.81 8.50
C LEU A 173 -6.69 -4.09 9.30
N LYS A 174 -6.64 -5.23 8.62
CA LYS A 174 -6.47 -6.53 9.27
C LYS A 174 -5.05 -6.73 9.78
N ASN A 175 -4.07 -6.24 9.03
CA ASN A 175 -2.69 -6.68 9.20
C ASN A 175 -1.72 -5.60 9.73
N TYR A 176 -2.10 -4.32 9.75
CA TYR A 176 -1.28 -3.24 10.30
C TYR A 176 -2.03 -2.53 11.43
N ASP A 177 -1.60 -2.79 12.67
CA ASP A 177 -2.17 -2.20 13.90
C ASP A 177 -2.03 -0.67 13.97
N PHE A 178 -1.00 -0.12 13.32
CA PHE A 178 -0.77 1.31 13.19
C PHE A 178 -1.64 2.00 12.12
N ILE A 179 -2.45 1.26 11.36
CA ILE A 179 -3.38 1.81 10.37
C ILE A 179 -4.81 1.78 10.94
N THR A 180 -5.43 2.95 11.08
CA THR A 180 -6.78 3.04 11.63
C THR A 180 -7.86 3.12 10.54
N LYS A 181 -9.13 2.89 10.92
CA LYS A 181 -10.27 3.10 10.00
C LYS A 181 -10.36 4.55 9.55
N GLU A 182 -10.09 5.49 10.44
CA GLU A 182 -10.06 6.93 10.12
C GLU A 182 -8.98 7.22 9.09
N THR A 183 -7.82 6.55 9.21
CA THR A 183 -6.71 6.64 8.25
C THR A 183 -7.10 6.07 6.88
N LEU A 184 -8.04 5.13 6.80
CA LEU A 184 -8.48 4.48 5.54
C LEU A 184 -9.86 4.88 5.04
N ALA A 185 -10.65 5.64 5.81
CA ALA A 185 -11.99 6.14 5.45
C ALA A 185 -11.99 6.93 4.13
N TYR A 186 -10.82 7.31 3.65
CA TYR A 186 -10.64 7.96 2.38
C TYR A 186 -11.01 7.15 1.14
N PHE A 187 -10.82 5.83 1.19
CA PHE A 187 -10.99 4.94 0.04
C PHE A 187 -12.45 4.80 -0.37
N ASP A 188 -13.39 5.10 0.55
CA ASP A 188 -14.82 4.90 0.37
C ASP A 188 -15.39 5.70 -0.81
N LYS A 189 -15.03 7.00 -0.96
CA LYS A 189 -15.55 7.78 -2.10
C LYS A 189 -14.95 7.32 -3.44
N ARG A 190 -13.76 6.71 -3.45
CA ARG A 190 -13.13 6.30 -4.71
C ARG A 190 -13.83 5.10 -5.35
N LEU A 191 -14.55 4.30 -4.55
CA LEU A 191 -15.38 3.19 -5.03
C LEU A 191 -16.51 3.65 -5.97
N THR A 192 -17.00 4.89 -5.82
CA THR A 192 -18.04 5.45 -6.70
C THR A 192 -17.46 6.38 -7.78
N GLN A 193 -16.36 7.08 -7.50
CA GLN A 193 -15.70 7.98 -8.47
C GLN A 193 -15.02 7.22 -9.61
N ALA A 194 -14.29 6.13 -9.31
CA ALA A 194 -13.52 5.41 -10.32
C ALA A 194 -14.39 4.75 -11.42
N PRO A 195 -15.54 4.11 -11.11
CA PRO A 195 -16.45 3.61 -12.14
C PRO A 195 -16.98 4.71 -13.08
N ARG A 196 -17.48 5.82 -12.51
CA ARG A 196 -17.95 6.99 -13.28
C ARG A 196 -16.90 7.49 -14.28
N ASP A 197 -15.66 7.59 -13.80
CA ASP A 197 -14.50 8.04 -14.57
C ASP A 197 -14.11 7.05 -15.68
N ALA A 198 -14.15 5.74 -15.38
CA ALA A 198 -13.81 4.67 -16.31
C ALA A 198 -14.86 4.48 -17.42
N ASP A 199 -16.15 4.58 -17.09
CA ASP A 199 -17.26 4.40 -18.04
C ASP A 199 -17.17 5.44 -19.18
N PHE A 200 -16.92 6.70 -18.83
CA PHE A 200 -16.72 7.76 -19.83
C PHE A 200 -15.52 7.49 -20.73
N ALA A 201 -14.37 7.15 -20.14
CA ALA A 201 -13.14 6.92 -20.89
C ALA A 201 -13.26 5.70 -21.83
N LEU A 202 -13.91 4.63 -21.36
CA LEU A 202 -14.11 3.41 -22.13
C LEU A 202 -15.05 3.65 -23.32
N ASP A 203 -16.18 4.33 -23.08
CA ASP A 203 -17.09 4.74 -24.14
C ASP A 203 -16.41 5.66 -25.18
N TYR A 204 -15.61 6.63 -24.71
CA TYR A 204 -14.82 7.48 -25.61
C TYR A 204 -13.88 6.64 -26.48
N VAL A 205 -13.10 5.72 -25.89
CA VAL A 205 -12.15 4.89 -26.62
C VAL A 205 -12.86 4.00 -27.65
N LYS A 206 -13.97 3.35 -27.28
CA LYS A 206 -14.77 2.53 -28.19
C LYS A 206 -15.29 3.31 -29.39
N ARG A 207 -15.71 4.56 -29.20
CA ARG A 207 -16.24 5.41 -30.28
C ARG A 207 -15.18 6.03 -31.18
N HIS A 208 -13.97 6.26 -30.67
CA HIS A 208 -12.93 7.03 -31.38
C HIS A 208 -11.76 6.17 -31.88
N ALA A 209 -11.58 4.94 -31.39
CA ALA A 209 -10.60 3.99 -31.92
C ALA A 209 -11.20 3.20 -33.09
N VAL A 210 -11.36 3.88 -34.23
CA VAL A 210 -12.10 3.38 -35.41
C VAL A 210 -11.21 2.69 -36.44
N THR A 211 -9.89 2.69 -36.25
CA THR A 211 -8.93 1.91 -37.06
C THR A 211 -8.16 0.92 -36.19
N PRO A 212 -7.63 -0.19 -36.77
CA PRO A 212 -6.78 -1.13 -36.04
C PRO A 212 -5.58 -0.45 -35.37
N GLU A 213 -4.98 0.55 -36.02
CA GLU A 213 -3.83 1.31 -35.51
C GLU A 213 -4.24 2.15 -34.30
N GLN A 214 -5.42 2.77 -34.33
CA GLN A 214 -5.94 3.54 -33.19
C GLN A 214 -6.29 2.64 -32.00
N GLN A 215 -6.87 1.46 -32.26
CA GLN A 215 -7.14 0.46 -31.22
C GLN A 215 -5.84 -0.03 -30.58
N ARG A 216 -4.80 -0.27 -31.41
CA ARG A 216 -3.47 -0.60 -30.92
C ARG A 216 -2.89 0.51 -30.06
N ALA A 217 -2.94 1.76 -30.52
CA ALA A 217 -2.46 2.91 -29.77
C ALA A 217 -3.17 3.06 -28.41
N ALA A 218 -4.49 2.84 -28.35
CA ALA A 218 -5.24 2.87 -27.08
C ALA A 218 -4.80 1.73 -26.13
N MET A 219 -4.60 0.52 -26.64
CA MET A 219 -4.07 -0.62 -25.86
C MET A 219 -2.64 -0.36 -25.36
N ASP A 220 -1.80 0.23 -26.19
CA ASP A 220 -0.42 0.55 -25.84
C ASP A 220 -0.36 1.70 -24.83
N ALA A 221 -1.28 2.67 -24.90
CA ALA A 221 -1.43 3.73 -23.89
C ALA A 221 -1.85 3.17 -22.51
N LEU A 222 -2.76 2.20 -22.48
CA LEU A 222 -3.11 1.50 -21.24
C LEU A 222 -1.93 0.67 -20.71
N THR A 223 -1.19 0.01 -21.60
CA THR A 223 0.03 -0.73 -21.23
C THR A 223 1.10 0.21 -20.66
N PHE A 224 1.32 1.37 -21.29
CA PHE A 224 2.18 2.43 -20.77
C PHE A 224 1.76 2.85 -19.36
N LYS A 225 0.47 3.07 -19.11
CA LYS A 225 -0.02 3.39 -17.77
C LYS A 225 0.25 2.28 -16.76
N CYS A 226 0.07 1.01 -17.14
CA CYS A 226 0.42 -0.12 -16.29
C CYS A 226 1.93 -0.09 -15.94
N ASN A 227 2.80 0.21 -16.91
CA ASN A 227 4.24 0.32 -16.68
C ASN A 227 4.59 1.47 -15.71
N VAL A 228 3.95 2.64 -15.86
CA VAL A 228 4.10 3.77 -14.90
C VAL A 228 3.82 3.33 -13.47
N LEU A 229 2.76 2.55 -13.26
CA LEU A 229 2.39 2.04 -11.93
C LEU A 229 3.35 0.94 -11.45
N TRP A 230 3.80 0.08 -12.37
CA TRP A 230 4.68 -1.05 -12.07
C TRP A 230 6.07 -0.56 -11.63
N THR A 231 6.67 0.36 -12.38
CA THR A 231 8.01 0.90 -12.11
C THR A 231 8.09 1.66 -10.77
N GLN A 232 7.01 2.32 -10.36
CA GLN A 232 6.92 2.90 -9.01
C GLN A 232 7.08 1.83 -7.92
N LEU A 233 6.46 0.66 -8.11
CA LEU A 233 6.56 -0.45 -7.17
C LEU A 233 7.89 -1.20 -7.27
N ASP A 234 8.48 -1.30 -8.46
CA ASP A 234 9.84 -1.86 -8.63
C ASP A 234 10.84 -1.05 -7.79
N ALA A 235 10.77 0.29 -7.89
CA ALA A 235 11.67 1.18 -7.16
C ALA A 235 11.47 1.10 -5.64
N LEU A 236 10.22 1.02 -5.17
CA LEU A 236 9.91 0.82 -3.75
C LEU A 236 10.43 -0.52 -3.24
N TYR A 237 10.25 -1.59 -4.02
CA TYR A 237 10.74 -2.91 -3.66
C TYR A 237 12.26 -2.93 -3.58
N PHE A 238 12.94 -2.40 -4.59
CA PHE A 238 14.40 -2.32 -4.63
C PHE A 238 14.97 -1.54 -3.44
N ALA A 239 14.43 -0.36 -3.17
CA ALA A 239 14.94 0.56 -2.16
C ALA A 239 14.63 0.10 -0.72
N TYR A 240 13.44 -0.45 -0.47
CA TYR A 240 12.96 -0.68 0.90
C TYR A 240 12.65 -2.14 1.25
N VAL A 241 12.69 -3.06 0.28
CA VAL A 241 12.46 -4.50 0.53
C VAL A 241 13.72 -5.30 0.27
N ALA A 242 14.13 -5.44 -0.98
CA ALA A 242 15.33 -6.18 -1.37
C ALA A 242 15.88 -5.64 -2.70
N PRO A 243 17.18 -5.29 -2.76
CA PRO A 243 18.22 -5.50 -1.75
C PRO A 243 18.23 -4.47 -0.60
N GLY A 244 17.33 -3.48 -0.59
CA GLY A 244 17.29 -2.46 0.46
C GLY A 244 18.27 -1.30 0.21
N MET A 245 18.54 -0.99 -1.06
CA MET A 245 19.49 0.04 -1.47
C MET A 245 18.77 1.37 -1.70
N VAL A 246 18.58 2.15 -0.63
CA VAL A 246 17.93 3.46 -0.69
C VAL A 246 18.81 4.46 -1.46
N PRO A 247 18.32 5.11 -2.53
CA PRO A 247 19.07 6.14 -3.25
C PRO A 247 19.38 7.38 -2.39
N PRO A 248 20.42 8.17 -2.70
CA PRO A 248 20.95 9.22 -1.80
C PRO A 248 19.94 10.27 -1.31
N ASP A 249 19.00 10.69 -2.16
CA ASP A 249 18.03 11.75 -1.82
C ASP A 249 16.68 11.18 -1.33
N ALA A 250 16.50 9.86 -1.38
CA ALA A 250 15.25 9.24 -0.97
C ALA A 250 15.17 9.12 0.55
N TRP A 251 13.95 9.17 1.07
CA TRP A 251 13.66 9.11 2.50
C TRP A 251 14.37 7.95 3.19
N GLN A 252 15.01 8.25 4.32
CA GLN A 252 15.56 7.24 5.23
C GLN A 252 14.68 7.09 6.48
N PRO A 253 14.59 5.88 7.08
CA PRO A 253 13.88 5.69 8.33
C PRO A 253 14.26 6.71 9.41
N GLY A 254 13.26 7.41 9.94
CA GLY A 254 13.42 8.47 10.95
C GLY A 254 13.32 9.90 10.40
N GLU A 255 13.55 10.12 9.11
CA GLU A 255 13.46 11.46 8.52
C GLU A 255 12.02 11.94 8.38
N GLY A 256 11.79 13.22 8.67
CA GLY A 256 10.49 13.86 8.43
C GLY A 256 9.32 13.25 9.21
N LEU A 257 9.61 12.51 10.29
CA LEU A 257 8.60 11.95 11.16
C LEU A 257 8.34 12.89 12.34
N VAL A 258 7.09 12.97 12.77
CA VAL A 258 6.80 13.56 14.08
C VAL A 258 7.49 12.70 15.14
N PRO A 259 8.04 13.31 16.22
CA PRO A 259 8.48 12.53 17.36
C PRO A 259 7.32 11.63 17.78
N GLU A 260 7.53 10.30 17.80
CA GLU A 260 6.53 9.42 18.38
C GLU A 260 6.29 9.97 19.78
N LYS A 261 5.06 10.44 20.04
CA LYS A 261 4.70 10.83 21.39
C LYS A 261 5.06 9.63 22.22
N ALA A 262 6.08 9.75 23.07
CA ALA A 262 6.26 8.85 24.18
C ALA A 262 4.86 8.75 24.77
N VAL A 263 4.27 7.56 24.73
CA VAL A 263 2.96 7.35 25.30
C VAL A 263 3.14 7.74 26.75
N ALA A 264 2.77 8.98 27.08
CA ALA A 264 2.67 9.40 28.46
C ALA A 264 1.71 8.37 29.06
N PRO A 265 2.14 7.61 30.07
CA PRO A 265 1.25 6.62 30.66
C PRO A 265 -0.02 7.36 31.01
N ALA A 266 -1.15 6.86 30.49
CA ALA A 266 -2.43 7.52 30.63
C ALA A 266 -2.59 7.97 32.08
N ALA A 267 -2.63 9.28 32.30
CA ALA A 267 -2.85 9.86 33.61
C ALA A 267 -4.29 9.52 34.01
N GLY A 268 -4.45 8.39 34.70
CA GLY A 268 -5.77 7.91 35.09
C GLY A 268 -5.90 6.40 35.29
N ALA A 269 -4.96 5.75 35.98
CA ALA A 269 -5.25 4.55 36.76
C ALA A 269 -4.09 4.28 37.72
N ALA A 270 -4.30 4.52 39.01
CA ALA A 270 -3.41 4.01 40.03
C ALA A 270 -3.46 2.47 40.01
N GLY A 271 -2.35 1.82 39.62
CA GLY A 271 -2.16 0.37 39.77
C GLY A 271 -1.31 -0.28 38.66
N THR A 272 -0.11 -0.73 39.04
CA THR A 272 0.86 -1.61 38.35
C THR A 272 1.67 -1.03 37.18
N GLY A 273 2.92 -0.65 37.46
CA GLY A 273 3.94 -0.37 36.44
C GLY A 273 4.24 -1.61 35.58
N GLY A 274 4.71 -1.39 34.35
CA GLY A 274 4.98 -2.43 33.35
C GLY A 274 5.94 -3.52 33.84
N ILE A 275 5.89 -4.67 33.17
CA ILE A 275 6.76 -5.82 33.43
C ILE A 275 8.20 -5.44 33.06
N GLY A 276 9.10 -5.56 34.03
CA GLY A 276 10.55 -5.37 33.87
C GLY A 276 11.32 -6.69 33.84
N ALA A 277 12.63 -6.61 33.56
CA ALA A 277 13.50 -7.77 33.40
C ALA A 277 13.52 -8.71 34.64
N GLY A 278 13.38 -8.14 35.84
CA GLY A 278 13.36 -8.91 37.09
C GLY A 278 11.99 -9.47 37.50
N ASP A 279 10.93 -9.20 36.73
CA ASP A 279 9.59 -9.64 37.06
C ASP A 279 9.33 -11.08 36.66
N VAL A 280 8.45 -11.75 37.40
CA VAL A 280 8.17 -13.19 37.27
C VAL A 280 6.77 -13.37 36.66
N PRO A 281 6.64 -13.30 35.32
CA PRO A 281 5.35 -13.30 34.67
C PRO A 281 4.58 -14.60 34.91
N ARG A 282 3.25 -14.51 35.01
CA ARG A 282 2.35 -15.66 35.12
C ARG A 282 1.06 -15.45 34.34
N LEU A 283 0.44 -16.54 33.89
CA LEU A 283 -0.89 -16.48 33.26
C LEU A 283 -1.99 -16.38 34.34
N PRO A 284 -2.92 -15.40 34.25
CA PRO A 284 -4.06 -15.29 35.15
C PRO A 284 -4.96 -16.52 35.13
N ARG A 285 -5.79 -16.68 36.18
CA ARG A 285 -6.81 -17.73 36.21
C ARG A 285 -7.77 -17.60 35.02
N GLY A 286 -7.95 -18.68 34.29
CA GLY A 286 -8.79 -18.72 33.09
C GLY A 286 -8.05 -18.40 31.79
N VAL A 287 -6.77 -17.99 31.86
CA VAL A 287 -5.91 -17.83 30.70
C VAL A 287 -5.06 -19.07 30.51
N ARG A 288 -5.06 -19.65 29.30
CA ARG A 288 -4.25 -20.84 28.98
C ARG A 288 -3.85 -20.90 27.52
N MET A 289 -2.63 -21.36 27.27
CA MET A 289 -2.19 -21.69 25.93
C MET A 289 -2.80 -23.04 25.49
N ARG A 290 -3.26 -23.14 24.24
CA ARG A 290 -3.81 -24.36 23.65
C ARG A 290 -3.47 -24.44 22.17
N PHE A 291 -3.24 -25.64 21.65
CA PHE A 291 -3.18 -25.87 20.21
C PHE A 291 -4.60 -26.01 19.63
N ASP A 292 -4.91 -25.22 18.60
CA ASP A 292 -6.17 -25.26 17.87
C ASP A 292 -6.01 -26.18 16.64
N GLU A 293 -6.68 -27.34 16.67
CA GLU A 293 -6.62 -28.36 15.61
C GLU A 293 -7.24 -27.91 14.28
N VAL A 294 -8.18 -26.96 14.31
CA VAL A 294 -8.83 -26.43 13.11
C VAL A 294 -7.92 -25.42 12.42
N ARG A 295 -7.29 -24.55 13.22
CA ARG A 295 -6.38 -23.50 12.71
C ARG A 295 -4.95 -23.99 12.48
N LYS A 296 -4.60 -25.16 13.04
CA LYS A 296 -3.24 -25.71 13.07
C LYS A 296 -2.20 -24.72 13.64
N LYS A 297 -2.59 -24.01 14.71
CA LYS A 297 -1.76 -23.00 15.40
C LYS A 297 -1.98 -23.01 16.90
N HIS A 298 -1.01 -22.51 17.65
CA HIS A 298 -1.18 -22.23 19.08
C HIS A 298 -1.97 -20.94 19.28
N VAL A 299 -2.83 -20.95 20.29
CA VAL A 299 -3.64 -19.80 20.70
C VAL A 299 -3.55 -19.61 22.21
N LEU A 300 -3.65 -18.36 22.66
CA LEU A 300 -3.88 -18.02 24.06
C LEU A 300 -5.38 -17.79 24.25
N LEU A 301 -6.01 -18.65 25.06
CA LEU A 301 -7.42 -18.56 25.40
C LEU A 301 -7.57 -17.74 26.69
N ALA A 302 -8.36 -16.67 26.63
CA ALA A 302 -8.82 -15.90 27.78
C ALA A 302 -10.36 -15.99 27.88
N PRO A 303 -10.99 -15.66 29.02
CA PRO A 303 -12.43 -15.87 29.25
C PRO A 303 -13.37 -15.31 28.17
N GLU A 304 -12.99 -14.22 27.52
CA GLU A 304 -13.81 -13.53 26.50
C GLU A 304 -13.10 -13.36 25.15
N ARG A 305 -11.84 -13.82 25.02
CA ARG A 305 -10.98 -13.53 23.85
C ARG A 305 -10.03 -14.68 23.54
N THR A 306 -9.69 -14.82 22.26
CA THR A 306 -8.66 -15.74 21.78
C THR A 306 -7.60 -14.95 21.03
N PHE A 307 -6.32 -15.23 21.31
CA PHE A 307 -5.19 -14.60 20.63
C PHE A 307 -4.41 -15.66 19.87
N ASP A 308 -4.17 -15.43 18.59
CA ASP A 308 -3.29 -16.29 17.80
C ASP A 308 -1.83 -16.05 18.23
N LEU A 309 -1.06 -17.12 18.37
CA LEU A 309 0.36 -17.05 18.74
C LEU A 309 1.22 -17.47 17.55
N ASP A 310 2.31 -16.73 17.33
CA ASP A 310 3.41 -17.17 16.47
C ASP A 310 4.40 -18.06 17.25
N ASP A 311 5.37 -18.63 16.55
CA ASP A 311 6.31 -19.58 17.14
C ASP A 311 7.20 -18.94 18.23
N ASN A 312 7.50 -17.64 18.11
CA ASN A 312 8.28 -16.90 19.10
C ASN A 312 7.47 -16.70 20.40
N ALA A 313 6.21 -16.28 20.26
CA ALA A 313 5.30 -16.10 21.39
C ALA A 313 5.04 -17.43 22.11
N VAL A 314 4.92 -18.54 21.37
CA VAL A 314 4.83 -19.89 21.94
C VAL A 314 6.08 -20.23 22.75
N ALA A 315 7.28 -19.99 22.19
CA ALA A 315 8.54 -20.30 22.86
C ALA A 315 8.66 -19.54 24.20
N VAL A 316 8.30 -18.24 24.21
CA VAL A 316 8.33 -17.42 25.41
C VAL A 316 7.26 -17.86 26.42
N LEU A 317 6.00 -17.97 25.99
CA LEU A 317 4.89 -18.31 26.89
C LEU A 317 4.98 -19.73 27.46
N THR A 318 5.68 -20.65 26.79
CA THR A 318 6.01 -21.97 27.34
C THR A 318 6.90 -21.89 28.58
N LEU A 319 7.71 -20.84 28.70
CA LEU A 319 8.61 -20.61 29.83
C LEU A 319 8.00 -19.74 30.93
N VAL A 320 6.83 -19.14 30.69
CA VAL A 320 6.05 -18.35 31.66
C VAL A 320 5.30 -19.29 32.60
N ASP A 321 5.94 -19.62 33.72
CA ASP A 321 5.45 -20.56 34.72
C ASP A 321 5.15 -19.91 36.08
N GLY A 322 5.35 -18.58 36.20
CA GLY A 322 5.25 -17.87 37.46
C GLY A 322 6.41 -18.14 38.43
N GLN A 323 7.52 -18.70 37.94
CA GLN A 323 8.75 -18.91 38.73
C GLN A 323 9.98 -18.22 38.10
N ARG A 324 10.10 -18.23 36.77
CA ARG A 324 11.22 -17.59 36.06
C ARG A 324 11.01 -16.09 35.90
N SER A 325 12.08 -15.31 36.11
CA SER A 325 12.07 -13.90 35.73
C SER A 325 12.15 -13.73 34.21
N VAL A 326 11.77 -12.56 33.69
CA VAL A 326 11.94 -12.24 32.26
C VAL A 326 13.39 -12.39 31.82
N ALA A 327 14.36 -11.99 32.65
CA ALA A 327 15.78 -12.16 32.41
C ALA A 327 16.19 -13.65 32.29
N ASP A 328 15.60 -14.53 33.10
CA ASP A 328 15.88 -15.98 33.03
C ASP A 328 15.29 -16.60 31.76
N ILE A 329 14.09 -16.17 31.37
CA ILE A 329 13.44 -16.58 30.12
C ILE A 329 14.30 -16.14 28.92
N ALA A 330 14.77 -14.89 28.92
CA ALA A 330 15.63 -14.35 27.87
C ALA A 330 16.96 -15.10 27.77
N ALA A 331 17.61 -15.38 28.90
CA ALA A 331 18.85 -16.16 28.93
C ALA A 331 18.65 -17.58 28.36
N ARG A 332 17.54 -18.24 28.71
CA ARG A 332 17.24 -19.59 28.22
C ARG A 332 16.98 -19.62 26.71
N LEU A 333 16.27 -18.63 26.19
CA LEU A 333 15.98 -18.53 24.76
C LEU A 333 17.24 -18.13 23.97
N ALA A 334 18.08 -17.26 24.53
CA ALA A 334 19.38 -16.92 23.94
C ALA A 334 20.29 -18.14 23.76
N GLU A 335 20.35 -19.02 24.77
CA GLU A 335 21.04 -20.32 24.65
C GLU A 335 20.41 -21.22 23.59
N THR A 336 19.07 -21.31 23.57
CA THR A 336 18.34 -22.24 22.69
C THR A 336 18.48 -21.84 21.22
N TYR A 337 18.45 -20.53 20.93
CA TYR A 337 18.48 -19.99 19.57
C TYR A 337 19.85 -19.44 19.15
N ASN A 338 20.86 -19.52 20.02
CA ASN A 338 22.20 -18.97 19.79
C ASN A 338 22.16 -17.50 19.33
N ALA A 339 21.43 -16.67 20.07
CA ALA A 339 21.22 -15.24 19.78
C ALA A 339 21.64 -14.35 20.94
N ASP A 340 21.80 -13.05 20.67
CA ASP A 340 22.13 -12.06 21.70
C ASP A 340 21.00 -11.95 22.74
N ARG A 341 21.35 -12.17 24.00
CA ARG A 341 20.42 -12.08 25.13
C ARG A 341 19.76 -10.70 25.22
N ALA A 342 20.50 -9.61 24.99
CA ALA A 342 19.96 -8.25 25.13
C ALA A 342 18.87 -7.96 24.10
N VAL A 343 19.02 -8.50 22.89
CA VAL A 343 18.01 -8.40 21.82
C VAL A 343 16.76 -9.20 22.18
N ILE A 344 16.94 -10.46 22.60
CA ILE A 344 15.83 -11.33 23.02
C ILE A 344 15.08 -10.75 24.23
N GLU A 345 15.79 -10.21 25.22
CA GLU A 345 15.19 -9.62 26.42
C GLU A 345 14.32 -8.41 26.07
N ALA A 346 14.77 -7.55 25.15
CA ALA A 346 13.99 -6.41 24.68
C ALA A 346 12.69 -6.86 23.98
N ASP A 347 12.77 -7.84 23.08
CA ASP A 347 11.61 -8.37 22.35
C ASP A 347 10.59 -9.04 23.29
N ILE A 348 11.08 -9.82 24.27
CA ILE A 348 10.23 -10.44 25.29
C ILE A 348 9.51 -9.38 26.12
N LEU A 349 10.22 -8.33 26.54
CA LEU A 349 9.62 -7.26 27.35
C LEU A 349 8.50 -6.55 26.59
N VAL A 350 8.68 -6.27 25.30
CA VAL A 350 7.62 -5.69 24.46
C VAL A 350 6.40 -6.61 24.42
N MET A 351 6.62 -7.90 24.12
CA MET A 351 5.53 -8.87 24.02
C MET A 351 4.78 -9.07 25.34
N LEU A 352 5.49 -9.23 26.46
CA LEU A 352 4.86 -9.45 27.77
C LEU A 352 4.12 -8.20 28.27
N ASN A 353 4.63 -7.00 28.00
CA ASN A 353 3.92 -5.77 28.36
C ASN A 353 2.63 -5.57 27.55
N ASP A 354 2.60 -5.96 26.28
CA ASP A 354 1.38 -5.97 25.48
C ASP A 354 0.34 -6.97 26.05
N LEU A 355 0.76 -8.19 26.41
CA LEU A 355 -0.10 -9.18 27.05
C LEU A 355 -0.60 -8.74 28.44
N ALA A 356 0.24 -8.08 29.22
CA ALA A 356 -0.13 -7.52 30.53
C ALA A 356 -1.16 -6.39 30.37
N THR A 357 -0.98 -5.50 29.39
CA THR A 357 -1.94 -4.44 29.05
C THR A 357 -3.30 -5.01 28.66
N LYS A 358 -3.29 -6.14 27.94
CA LYS A 358 -4.51 -6.89 27.57
C LYS A 358 -5.12 -7.68 28.73
N ARG A 359 -4.52 -7.65 29.93
CA ARG A 359 -4.93 -8.39 31.14
C ARG A 359 -4.95 -9.91 30.95
N VAL A 360 -4.02 -10.43 30.13
CA VAL A 360 -3.84 -11.88 29.90
C VAL A 360 -2.50 -12.38 30.43
N LEU A 361 -1.77 -11.53 31.15
CA LEU A 361 -0.53 -11.81 31.85
C LEU A 361 -0.48 -10.97 33.13
N GLU A 362 0.02 -11.56 34.22
CA GLU A 362 0.23 -10.92 35.52
C GLU A 362 1.72 -10.94 35.90
N ARG A 363 2.08 -10.02 36.79
CA ARG A 363 3.42 -9.86 37.37
C ARG A 363 3.65 -10.77 38.58
#